data_AF-A0A933DN42-F1
#
_entry.id   AF-A0A933DN42-F1
#
_cell.length_a   1.000
_cell.length_b   1.000
_cell.length_c   1.000
_cell.angle_alpha   90.00
_cell.angle_beta   90.00
_cell.angle_gamma   90.00
#
_symmetry.space_group_name_H-M   'P 1'
#
loop_
_entity.id
_entity.type
_entity.pdbx_description
1 polymer ?
#
loop_
_entity_poly.entity_id
_entity_poly.type
_entity_poly.pdbx_seq_one_letter_code
_entity_poly.pdbx_strand_id
1 'polypeptide(L)'
;MTNYIFTLCLCAGFFFGAWPLVMRASGLNSILAAFVLQVGTMLVVSPFLKGNVRVSLVLSAGMAVAIAAGIANGFGQLAFQKLISLRDVELARASITVVVMQIATTAIGARFFYAETFGWKKLLGCGFALIAVKLLIGK
;
A
#
# COMPACT_ATOMS: atom_id res chain seq x y z
N MET A 1 10.48 -15.76 16.17
CA MET A 1 10.59 -14.79 15.05
C MET A 1 9.30 -14.73 14.22
N THR A 2 8.68 -15.89 13.91
CA THR A 2 7.46 -15.99 13.09
C THR A 2 6.24 -15.25 13.65
N ASN A 3 5.99 -15.33 14.97
CA ASN A 3 4.80 -14.70 15.57
C ASN A 3 4.82 -13.17 15.49
N TYR A 4 5.98 -12.53 15.68
CA TYR A 4 6.11 -11.07 15.60
C TYR A 4 5.85 -10.55 14.18
N ILE A 5 6.47 -11.19 13.16
CA ILE A 5 6.26 -10.82 11.75
C ILE A 5 4.78 -10.98 11.39
N PHE A 6 4.16 -12.08 11.81
CA PHE A 6 2.74 -12.32 11.58
C PHE A 6 1.85 -11.24 12.21
N THR A 7 2.12 -10.86 13.48
CA THR A 7 1.39 -9.77 14.13
C THR A 7 1.55 -8.44 13.38
N LEU A 8 2.75 -8.10 12.92
CA LEU A 8 2.97 -6.89 12.12
C LEU A 8 2.18 -6.92 10.81
N CYS A 9 2.14 -8.06 10.12
CA CYS A 9 1.35 -8.23 8.89
C CYS A 9 -0.15 -8.04 9.16
N LEU A 10 -0.67 -8.58 10.26
CA LEU A 10 -2.07 -8.41 10.64
C LEU A 10 -2.40 -6.95 10.97
N CYS A 11 -1.57 -6.29 11.77
CA CYS A 11 -1.76 -4.89 12.11
C CYS A 11 -1.72 -4.00 10.85
N ALA A 12 -0.70 -4.20 10.00
CA ALA A 12 -0.58 -3.48 8.74
C ALA A 12 -1.82 -3.71 7.86
N GLY A 13 -2.21 -4.97 7.63
CA GLY A 13 -3.38 -5.31 6.84
C GLY A 13 -4.66 -4.67 7.36
N PHE A 14 -4.88 -4.68 8.68
CA PHE A 14 -6.03 -4.05 9.32
C PHE A 14 -6.08 -2.54 9.05
N PHE A 15 -4.99 -1.81 9.33
CA PHE A 15 -4.97 -0.36 9.12
C PHE A 15 -5.03 0.03 7.63
N PHE A 16 -4.33 -0.71 6.76
CA PHE A 16 -4.38 -0.50 5.30
C PHE A 16 -5.76 -0.80 4.70
N GLY A 17 -6.51 -1.75 5.27
CA GLY A 17 -7.89 -2.04 4.88
C GLY A 17 -8.92 -1.06 5.44
N ALA A 18 -8.69 -0.52 6.64
CA ALA A 18 -9.65 0.36 7.32
C ALA A 18 -9.62 1.81 6.82
N TRP A 19 -8.44 2.37 6.54
CA TRP A 19 -8.33 3.80 6.21
C TRP A 19 -9.13 4.24 4.97
N PRO A 20 -9.29 3.45 3.87
CA PRO A 20 -10.08 3.88 2.73
C PRO A 20 -11.57 4.06 3.09
N LEU A 21 -12.08 3.26 4.02
CA LEU A 21 -13.46 3.36 4.52
C LEU A 21 -13.66 4.68 5.25
N VAL A 22 -12.75 4.99 6.19
CA VAL A 22 -12.75 6.25 6.96
C VAL A 22 -12.57 7.44 6.01
N MET A 23 -11.69 7.34 5.03
CA MET A 23 -11.44 8.41 4.08
C MET A 23 -12.66 8.67 3.18
N ARG A 24 -13.36 7.65 2.70
CA ARG A 24 -14.63 7.84 1.96
C ARG A 24 -15.71 8.50 2.83
N ALA A 25 -15.77 8.14 4.11
CA ALA A 25 -16.72 8.72 5.06
C ALA A 25 -16.47 10.21 5.33
N SER A 26 -15.22 10.69 5.20
CA SER A 26 -14.87 12.11 5.40
C SER A 26 -15.55 13.07 4.43
N GLY A 27 -16.00 12.59 3.26
CA GLY A 27 -16.63 13.43 2.23
C GLY A 27 -15.68 14.37 1.49
N LEU A 28 -14.37 14.32 1.77
CA LEU A 28 -13.37 15.13 1.07
C LEU A 28 -13.29 14.75 -0.41
N ASN A 29 -12.96 15.73 -1.25
CA ASN A 29 -12.61 15.45 -2.64
C ASN A 29 -11.26 14.70 -2.71
N SER A 30 -11.02 14.01 -3.83
CA SER A 30 -9.88 13.09 -3.96
C SER A 30 -8.50 13.72 -3.74
N ILE A 31 -8.29 14.97 -4.19
CA ILE A 31 -6.99 15.65 -4.05
C ILE A 31 -6.77 16.06 -2.59
N LEU A 32 -7.77 16.67 -1.97
CA LEU A 32 -7.70 17.08 -0.57
C LEU A 32 -7.58 15.87 0.36
N ALA A 33 -8.31 14.78 0.08
CA ALA A 33 -8.19 13.51 0.79
C ALA A 33 -6.78 12.94 0.73
N ALA A 34 -6.15 12.92 -0.46
CA ALA A 34 -4.77 12.49 -0.65
C ALA A 34 -3.80 13.34 0.19
N PHE A 35 -3.95 14.67 0.15
CA PHE A 35 -3.11 15.59 0.92
C PHE A 35 -3.24 15.37 2.43
N VAL A 36 -4.47 15.34 2.94
CA VAL A 36 -4.75 15.16 4.37
C VAL A 36 -4.21 13.81 4.87
N LEU A 37 -4.36 12.74 4.09
CA LEU A 37 -3.81 11.43 4.43
C LEU A 37 -2.29 11.45 4.56
N GLN A 38 -1.59 12.12 3.65
CA GLN A 38 -0.13 12.22 3.68
C GLN A 38 0.35 13.05 4.87
N VAL A 39 -0.33 14.16 5.18
CA VAL A 39 -0.04 14.96 6.38
C VAL A 39 -0.28 14.14 7.65
N GLY A 40 -1.42 13.45 7.76
CA GLY A 40 -1.72 12.59 8.90
C GLY A 40 -0.68 11.48 9.08
N THR A 41 -0.28 10.84 7.96
CA THR A 41 0.77 9.82 7.97
C THR A 41 2.11 10.38 8.44
N MET A 42 2.49 11.57 7.96
CA MET A 42 3.72 12.26 8.38
C MET A 42 3.71 12.55 9.89
N LEU A 43 2.58 13.00 10.43
CA LEU A 43 2.42 13.26 11.86
C LEU A 43 2.61 12.00 12.70
N VAL A 44 2.13 10.84 12.25
CA VAL A 44 2.31 9.57 12.95
C VAL A 44 3.77 9.11 12.95
N VAL A 45 4.48 9.25 11.83
CA VAL A 45 5.87 8.75 11.71
C VAL A 45 6.91 9.71 12.30
N SER A 46 6.64 11.02 12.30
CA SER A 46 7.62 12.05 12.69
C SER A 46 8.22 11.90 14.10
N PRO A 47 7.48 11.50 15.16
CA PRO A 47 8.07 11.32 16.50
C PRO A 47 9.12 10.21 16.53
N PHE A 48 9.01 9.23 15.64
CA PHE A 48 9.92 8.09 15.55
C PHE A 48 11.18 8.39 14.72
N LEU A 49 11.26 9.55 14.07
CA LEU A 49 12.46 9.94 13.30
C LEU A 49 13.63 10.31 14.21
N LYS A 50 13.37 10.80 15.41
CA LYS A 50 14.43 11.23 16.34
C LYS A 50 15.35 10.05 16.67
N GLY A 51 16.65 10.22 16.44
CA GLY A 51 17.66 9.18 16.65
C GLY A 51 17.84 8.18 15.51
N ASN A 52 16.96 8.19 14.51
CA ASN A 52 17.05 7.32 13.33
C ASN A 52 17.65 8.01 12.09
N VAL A 53 17.73 9.34 12.08
CA VAL A 53 18.32 10.11 10.98
C VAL A 53 19.85 10.20 11.15
N ARG A 54 20.59 9.67 10.17
CA ARG A 54 22.05 9.82 10.07
C ARG A 54 22.39 10.59 8.79
N VAL A 55 23.27 11.59 8.87
CA VAL A 55 23.66 12.41 7.70
C VAL A 55 24.19 11.56 6.54
N SER A 56 24.96 10.51 6.85
CA SER A 56 25.46 9.57 5.84
C SER A 56 24.35 8.81 5.11
N LEU A 57 23.22 8.54 5.76
CA LEU A 57 22.06 7.91 5.13
C LEU A 57 21.32 8.89 4.22
N VAL A 58 21.20 10.15 4.64
CA VAL A 58 20.51 11.20 3.86
C VAL A 58 21.21 11.45 2.52
N LEU A 59 22.54 11.37 2.49
CA LEU A 59 23.33 11.57 1.26
C LEU A 59 23.55 10.27 0.46
N SER A 60 22.97 9.16 0.89
CA SER A 60 23.17 7.87 0.23
C SER A 60 22.28 7.71 -1.01
N ALA A 61 22.70 6.85 -1.94
CA ALA A 61 21.84 6.40 -3.04
C ALA A 61 20.54 5.76 -2.53
N GLY A 62 20.55 5.16 -1.33
CA GLY A 62 19.36 4.62 -0.67
C GLY A 62 18.30 5.68 -0.40
N MET A 63 18.70 6.91 -0.05
CA MET A 63 17.76 8.02 0.12
C MET A 63 17.10 8.41 -1.22
N ALA A 64 17.88 8.46 -2.31
CA ALA A 64 17.32 8.74 -3.64
C ALA A 64 16.28 7.69 -4.07
N VAL A 65 16.55 6.41 -3.81
CA VAL A 65 15.59 5.32 -4.06
C VAL A 65 14.35 5.46 -3.17
N ALA A 66 14.51 5.82 -1.90
CA ALA A 66 13.39 6.05 -0.98
C ALA A 66 12.50 7.24 -1.44
N ILE A 67 13.12 8.32 -1.93
CA ILE A 67 12.39 9.47 -2.51
C ILE A 67 11.62 9.03 -3.74
N ALA A 68 12.24 8.28 -4.65
CA ALA A 68 11.57 7.75 -5.85
C ALA A 68 10.36 6.86 -5.47
N ALA A 69 10.51 6.00 -4.46
CA ALA A 69 9.41 5.20 -3.92
C ALA A 69 8.29 6.08 -3.33
N GLY A 70 8.64 7.16 -2.63
CA GLY A 70 7.69 8.15 -2.11
C GLY A 70 6.90 8.85 -3.22
N ILE A 71 7.55 9.22 -4.33
CA ILE A 71 6.91 9.81 -5.52
C ILE A 71 5.96 8.81 -6.17
N ALA A 72 6.40 7.56 -6.38
CA ALA A 72 5.57 6.49 -6.93
C ALA A 72 4.33 6.24 -6.05
N ASN A 73 4.50 6.21 -4.73
CA ASN A 73 3.41 6.12 -3.77
C ASN A 73 2.46 7.33 -3.88
N GLY A 74 2.97 8.54 -4.08
CA GLY A 74 2.16 9.74 -4.30
C GLY A 74 1.23 9.62 -5.51
N PHE A 75 1.73 9.15 -6.65
CA PHE A 75 0.90 8.89 -7.83
C PHE A 75 -0.14 7.79 -7.59
N GLY A 76 0.26 6.70 -6.93
CA GLY A 76 -0.66 5.64 -6.52
C GLY A 76 -1.78 6.14 -5.60
N GLN A 77 -1.43 7.00 -4.63
CA GLN A 77 -2.37 7.65 -3.72
C GLN A 77 -3.37 8.52 -4.48
N LEU A 78 -2.92 9.35 -5.43
CA LEU A 78 -3.82 10.18 -6.24
C LEU A 78 -4.85 9.33 -7.01
N ALA A 79 -4.38 8.25 -7.66
CA ALA A 79 -5.24 7.33 -8.39
C ALA A 79 -6.22 6.61 -7.45
N PHE A 80 -5.76 6.11 -6.31
CA PHE A 80 -6.60 5.38 -5.38
C PHE A 80 -7.62 6.29 -4.68
N GLN A 81 -7.23 7.50 -4.31
CA GLN A 81 -8.14 8.49 -3.72
C GLN A 81 -9.22 8.91 -4.70
N LYS A 82 -8.91 8.97 -6.00
CA LYS A 82 -9.95 9.15 -7.02
C LYS A 82 -10.98 8.01 -6.96
N LEU A 83 -10.55 6.75 -6.93
CA LEU A 83 -11.44 5.60 -6.79
C LEU A 83 -12.25 5.64 -5.48
N ILE A 84 -11.61 5.99 -4.36
CA ILE A 84 -12.28 6.15 -3.06
C ILE A 84 -13.37 7.23 -3.14
N SER A 85 -13.17 8.30 -3.90
CA SER A 85 -14.17 9.38 -4.04
C SER A 85 -15.36 9.04 -4.95
N LEU A 86 -15.27 8.01 -5.81
CA LEU A 86 -16.35 7.62 -6.72
C LEU A 86 -17.51 6.96 -5.95
N ARG A 87 -18.66 7.63 -5.89
CA ARG A 87 -19.85 7.20 -5.13
C ARG A 87 -20.65 6.11 -5.85
N ASP A 88 -20.56 6.06 -7.17
CA ASP A 88 -21.16 5.07 -8.07
C ASP A 88 -20.36 3.76 -8.12
N VAL A 89 -19.12 3.76 -7.63
CA VAL A 89 -18.27 2.58 -7.53
C VAL A 89 -18.28 2.03 -6.11
N GLU A 90 -18.58 0.74 -5.99
CA GLU A 90 -18.45 0.00 -4.74
C GLU A 90 -17.01 0.05 -4.22
N LEU A 91 -16.82 0.57 -2.99
CA LEU A 91 -15.48 0.77 -2.42
C LEU A 91 -14.75 -0.55 -2.27
N ALA A 92 -15.43 -1.58 -1.74
CA ALA A 92 -14.84 -2.89 -1.52
C ALA A 92 -14.26 -3.45 -2.82
N ARG A 93 -15.00 -3.34 -3.93
CA ARG A 93 -14.53 -3.73 -5.26
C ARG A 93 -13.24 -3.02 -5.68
N ALA A 94 -13.19 -1.69 -5.55
CA ALA A 94 -12.02 -0.92 -5.92
C ALA A 94 -10.81 -1.25 -5.02
N SER A 95 -11.01 -1.27 -3.69
CA SER A 95 -9.96 -1.53 -2.71
C SER A 95 -9.38 -2.94 -2.82
N ILE A 96 -10.23 -3.97 -2.97
CA ILE A 96 -9.78 -5.36 -3.13
C ILE A 96 -8.95 -5.52 -4.41
N THR A 97 -9.40 -4.90 -5.51
CA THR A 97 -8.65 -4.93 -6.78
C THR A 97 -7.27 -4.29 -6.63
N VAL A 98 -7.17 -3.14 -5.95
CA VAL A 98 -5.88 -2.48 -5.67
C VAL A 98 -4.97 -3.38 -4.84
N VAL A 99 -5.48 -4.00 -3.77
CA VAL A 99 -4.68 -4.90 -2.92
C VAL A 99 -4.11 -6.07 -3.71
N VAL A 100 -4.88 -6.67 -4.62
CA VAL A 100 -4.37 -7.79 -5.43
C VAL A 100 -3.36 -7.34 -6.48
N MET A 101 -3.53 -6.15 -7.05
CA MET A 101 -2.46 -5.55 -7.87
C MET A 101 -1.20 -5.29 -7.06
N GLN A 102 -1.30 -4.89 -5.79
CA GLN A 102 -0.14 -4.77 -4.90
C GLN A 102 0.52 -6.13 -4.64
N ILE A 103 -0.25 -7.18 -4.35
CA ILE A 103 0.29 -8.54 -4.17
C ILE A 103 1.06 -9.00 -5.42
N ALA A 104 0.46 -8.84 -6.61
CA ALA A 104 1.08 -9.23 -7.86
C ALA A 104 2.37 -8.45 -8.15
N THR A 105 2.32 -7.12 -8.01
CA THR A 105 3.49 -6.26 -8.27
C THR A 105 4.60 -6.49 -7.25
N THR A 106 4.29 -6.73 -5.97
CA THR A 106 5.29 -7.11 -4.96
C THR A 106 5.91 -8.47 -5.25
N ALA A 107 5.10 -9.48 -5.58
CA ALA A 107 5.61 -10.83 -5.84
C ALA A 107 6.56 -10.86 -7.06
N ILE A 108 6.21 -10.13 -8.12
CA ILE A 108 7.04 -9.97 -9.33
C ILE A 108 8.26 -9.09 -9.03
N GLY A 109 8.05 -7.93 -8.40
CA GLY A 109 9.11 -6.98 -8.07
C GLY A 109 10.19 -7.58 -7.17
N ALA A 110 9.81 -8.38 -6.17
CA ALA A 110 10.76 -9.03 -5.28
C ALA A 110 11.74 -9.97 -6.02
N ARG A 111 11.29 -10.61 -7.11
CA ARG A 111 12.16 -11.40 -7.98
C ARG A 111 13.21 -10.54 -8.71
N PHE A 112 12.82 -9.36 -9.16
CA PHE A 112 13.68 -8.45 -9.92
C PHE A 112 14.66 -7.68 -9.03
N PHE A 113 14.18 -7.13 -7.92
CA PHE A 113 14.99 -6.25 -7.06
C PHE A 113 15.78 -6.98 -5.98
N TYR A 114 15.28 -8.13 -5.50
CA TYR A 114 15.88 -8.87 -4.39
C TYR A 114 16.29 -10.30 -4.75
N ALA A 115 16.21 -10.67 -6.03
CA ALA A 115 16.52 -12.01 -6.53
C ALA A 115 15.74 -13.15 -5.82
N GLU A 116 14.59 -12.84 -5.21
CA GLU A 116 13.79 -13.86 -4.55
C GLU A 116 13.27 -14.90 -5.54
N THR A 117 13.26 -16.17 -5.16
CA THR A 117 12.69 -17.23 -6.01
C THR A 117 11.20 -16.97 -6.27
N PHE A 118 10.85 -16.81 -7.56
CA PHE A 118 9.48 -16.80 -8.04
C PHE A 118 9.12 -18.19 -8.57
N GLY A 119 8.80 -19.09 -7.65
CA GLY A 119 8.45 -20.47 -7.98
C GLY A 119 6.97 -20.67 -8.29
N TRP A 120 6.61 -21.88 -8.71
CA TRP A 120 5.24 -22.28 -9.06
C TRP A 120 4.21 -21.97 -7.95
N LYS A 121 4.61 -22.06 -6.68
CA LYS A 121 3.75 -21.71 -5.54
C LYS A 121 3.32 -20.24 -5.52
N LYS A 122 4.24 -19.30 -5.81
CA LYS A 122 3.92 -17.86 -5.87
C LYS A 122 3.03 -17.56 -7.08
N LEU A 123 3.28 -18.23 -8.21
CA LEU A 123 2.42 -18.13 -9.39
C LEU A 123 0.99 -18.58 -9.11
N LEU A 124 0.82 -19.77 -8.52
CA LEU A 124 -0.51 -20.27 -8.12
C LEU A 124 -1.16 -19.35 -7.09
N GLY A 125 -0.40 -18.85 -6.11
CA GLY A 125 -0.89 -17.88 -5.13
C GLY A 125 -1.44 -16.60 -5.76
N CYS A 126 -0.72 -16.02 -6.74
CA CYS A 126 -1.22 -14.89 -7.51
C CYS A 126 -2.51 -15.24 -8.28
N GLY A 127 -2.58 -16.43 -8.88
CA GLY A 127 -3.79 -16.91 -9.55
C GLY A 127 -4.99 -17.03 -8.60
N PHE A 128 -4.78 -17.63 -7.43
CA PHE A 128 -5.83 -17.73 -6.40
C PHE A 128 -6.24 -16.37 -5.84
N ALA A 129 -5.31 -15.43 -5.68
CA ALA A 129 -5.64 -14.06 -5.28
C ALA A 129 -6.60 -13.40 -6.28
N LEU A 130 -6.33 -13.53 -7.59
CA LEU A 130 -7.22 -13.01 -8.64
C LEU A 130 -8.61 -13.67 -8.62
N ILE A 131 -8.68 -14.98 -8.38
CA ILE A 131 -9.95 -15.69 -8.21
C ILE A 131 -10.69 -15.18 -6.97
N ALA A 132 -10.01 -15.02 -5.85
CA ALA A 132 -10.58 -14.49 -4.62
C ALA A 132 -11.16 -13.09 -4.82
N VAL A 133 -10.48 -12.23 -5.59
CA VAL A 133 -11.03 -10.91 -5.99
C VAL A 133 -12.35 -11.07 -6.71
N LYS A 134 -12.40 -11.92 -7.73
CA LYS A 134 -13.63 -12.14 -8.51
C LYS A 134 -14.78 -12.60 -7.61
N LEU A 135 -14.51 -13.53 -6.70
CA LEU A 135 -15.50 -14.04 -5.75
C LEU A 135 -15.95 -12.98 -4.75
N LEU A 136 -15.03 -12.19 -4.19
CA LEU A 136 -15.33 -11.14 -3.20
C LEU A 136 -16.02 -9.92 -3.81
N ILE A 137 -15.82 -9.66 -5.11
CA ILE A 137 -16.54 -8.61 -5.85
C ILE A 137 -17.96 -9.04 -6.21
N GLY A 138 -18.27 -10.34 -6.24
CA GLY A 138 -19.63 -10.85 -6.43
C GLY A 138 -20.26 -10.56 -7.80
N LYS A 139 -19.46 -10.48 -8.88
CA LYS A 139 -19.94 -10.33 -10.26
C LYS A 139 -19.45 -11.44 -11.19
#